data_AF-A0A8E0QM46-F1
#
_entry.id   AF-A0A8E0QM46-F1
#
_cell.length_a   1.000
_cell.length_b   1.000
_cell.length_c   1.000
_cell.angle_alpha   90.00
_cell.angle_beta   90.00
_cell.angle_gamma   90.00
#
_symmetry.space_group_name_H-M   'P 1'
#
loop_
_entity.id
_entity.type
_entity.pdbx_description
1 polymer ?
#
loop_
_entity_poly.entity_id
_entity_poly.type
_entity_poly.pdbx_seq_one_letter_code
_entity_poly.pdbx_strand_id
1 'polypeptide(L)'
;MSAISPVSFYSYFLDAATAIIGSLLIYSGVLGTFIDPLRLAKFFGLPTATSENVVLFPSATGRNLGAGIFVWILTLLGERKALGIFLLCWTWAGIADTKILYEHPHGQSQGMHIRNIFILLVLGPLLIQSATP
;
A
#
# COMPACT_ATOMS: atom_id res chain seq x y z
N MET A 1 -18.71 31.61 5.32
CA MET A 1 -18.11 30.26 5.16
C MET A 1 -18.81 29.60 3.99
N SER A 2 -18.15 29.44 2.84
CA SER A 2 -18.74 28.75 1.68
C SER A 2 -18.89 27.26 2.01
N ALA A 3 -20.08 26.71 1.83
CA ALA A 3 -20.33 25.30 2.03
C ALA A 3 -19.49 24.50 1.02
N ILE A 4 -18.61 23.62 1.50
CA ILE A 4 -17.89 22.66 0.68
C ILE A 4 -18.94 21.77 0.02
N SER A 5 -18.96 21.71 -1.32
CA SER A 5 -19.92 20.86 -2.02
C SER A 5 -19.61 19.38 -1.72
N PRO A 6 -20.61 18.49 -1.65
CA PRO A 6 -20.37 17.06 -1.40
C PRO A 6 -19.39 16.42 -2.40
N VAL A 7 -19.35 16.93 -3.64
CA VAL A 7 -18.45 16.48 -4.71
C VAL A 7 -16.99 16.86 -4.42
N SER A 8 -16.74 18.06 -3.89
CA SER A 8 -15.38 18.47 -3.53
C SER A 8 -14.91 17.73 -2.26
N PHE A 9 -15.79 17.53 -1.28
CA PHE A 9 -15.45 16.73 -0.10
C PHE A 9 -15.07 15.29 -0.45
N TYR A 10 -15.85 14.62 -1.30
CA TYR A 10 -15.56 13.26 -1.77
C TYR A 10 -14.21 13.17 -2.48
N SER A 11 -13.91 14.14 -3.36
CA SER A 11 -12.62 14.25 -4.05
C SER A 11 -11.44 14.40 -3.08
N TYR A 12 -11.53 15.32 -2.12
CA TYR A 12 -10.49 15.51 -1.11
C TYR A 12 -10.29 14.28 -0.23
N PHE A 13 -11.39 13.59 0.11
CA PHE A 13 -11.33 12.36 0.88
C PHE A 13 -10.54 11.27 0.14
N LEU A 14 -10.81 11.07 -1.16
CA LEU A 14 -10.07 10.10 -1.97
C LEU A 14 -8.59 10.45 -2.07
N ASP A 15 -8.25 11.71 -2.31
CA ASP A 15 -6.85 12.15 -2.41
C ASP A 15 -6.12 12.01 -1.06
N ALA A 16 -6.80 12.29 0.06
CA ALA A 16 -6.23 12.07 1.39
C ALA A 16 -6.02 10.58 1.67
N ALA A 17 -6.98 9.72 1.30
CA ALA A 17 -6.86 8.27 1.48
C ALA A 17 -5.69 7.71 0.66
N THR A 18 -5.51 8.15 -0.59
CA THR A 18 -4.38 7.72 -1.43
C THR A 18 -3.05 8.25 -0.91
N ALA A 19 -3.01 9.51 -0.44
CA ALA A 19 -1.82 10.08 0.18
C ALA A 19 -1.38 9.31 1.44
N ILE A 20 -2.34 8.85 2.25
CA ILE A 20 -2.05 7.97 3.42
C ILE A 20 -1.44 6.66 2.94
N ILE A 21 -2.01 6.01 1.92
CA ILE A 21 -1.46 4.77 1.35
C ILE A 21 -0.04 4.99 0.83
N GLY A 22 0.18 6.04 0.03
CA GLY A 22 1.48 6.38 -0.50
C GLY A 22 2.51 6.63 0.60
N SER A 23 2.11 7.32 1.67
CA SER A 23 2.97 7.60 2.82
C SER A 23 3.32 6.34 3.62
N LEU A 24 2.35 5.44 3.83
CA LEU A 24 2.61 4.16 4.51
C LEU A 24 3.52 3.24 3.67
N LEU A 25 3.36 3.25 2.35
CA LEU A 25 4.22 2.53 1.43
C LEU A 25 5.65 3.07 1.46
N ILE A 26 5.83 4.40 1.43
CA ILE A 26 7.15 5.03 1.58
C ILE A 26 7.76 4.69 2.95
N TYR A 27 6.99 4.86 4.03
CA TYR A 27 7.45 4.59 5.38
C TYR A 27 7.93 3.14 5.55
N SER A 28 7.10 2.18 5.13
CA SER A 28 7.46 0.75 5.17
C SER A 28 8.64 0.44 4.25
N GLY A 29 8.73 1.11 3.09
CA GLY A 29 9.84 0.96 2.17
C GLY A 29 11.16 1.46 2.75
N VAL A 30 11.17 2.65 3.36
CA VAL A 30 12.37 3.22 3.99
C VAL A 30 12.82 2.37 5.17
N LEU A 31 11.88 2.05 6.08
CA LEU A 31 12.17 1.26 7.26
C LEU A 31 12.71 -0.13 6.89
N GLY A 32 12.07 -0.79 5.92
CA GLY A 32 12.40 -2.16 5.54
C GLY A 32 13.61 -2.33 4.64
N THR A 33 13.96 -1.29 3.89
CA THR A 33 15.07 -1.35 2.95
C THR A 33 16.36 -0.83 3.58
N PHE A 34 16.28 0.23 4.38
CA PHE A 34 17.48 0.98 4.79
C PHE A 34 17.72 1.02 6.31
N ILE A 35 16.70 0.83 7.15
CA ILE A 35 16.82 1.06 8.59
C ILE A 35 16.83 -0.25 9.38
N ASP A 36 15.76 -1.03 9.31
CA ASP A 36 15.58 -2.25 10.10
C ASP A 36 14.70 -3.27 9.37
N PRO A 37 15.26 -3.98 8.37
CA PRO A 37 14.54 -5.00 7.60
C PRO A 37 14.00 -6.12 8.49
N LEU A 38 14.76 -6.50 9.52
CA LEU A 38 14.42 -7.60 10.42
C LEU A 38 13.18 -7.30 11.25
N ARG A 39 13.14 -6.12 11.89
CA ARG A 39 11.98 -5.69 12.67
C ARG A 39 10.75 -5.58 11.78
N LEU A 40 10.92 -5.05 10.57
CA LEU A 40 9.80 -4.88 9.67
C LEU A 40 9.28 -6.22 9.14
N ALA A 41 10.15 -7.18 8.83
CA ALA A 41 9.75 -8.55 8.45
C ALA A 41 8.92 -9.24 9.55
N LYS A 42 9.36 -9.10 10.80
CA LYS A 42 8.60 -9.62 11.95
C LYS A 42 7.23 -8.96 12.07
N PHE A 43 7.17 -7.63 11.92
CA PHE A 43 5.91 -6.89 11.93
C PHE A 43 4.95 -7.34 10.82
N PHE A 44 5.47 -7.59 9.61
CA PHE A 44 4.67 -8.05 8.47
C PHE A 44 4.22 -9.52 8.55
N GLY A 45 4.61 -10.26 9.59
CA GLY A 45 4.09 -11.60 9.86
C GLY A 45 5.11 -12.72 9.78
N LEU A 46 6.42 -12.42 9.71
CA LEU A 46 7.49 -13.42 9.76
C LEU A 46 8.19 -13.39 11.13
N PRO A 47 7.56 -13.89 12.22
CA PRO A 47 8.09 -13.74 13.58
C PRO A 47 9.43 -14.46 13.79
N THR A 48 9.68 -15.51 13.02
CA THR A 48 10.92 -16.31 13.05
C THR A 48 12.00 -15.78 12.09
N ALA A 49 11.82 -14.59 11.51
CA ALA A 49 12.86 -13.97 10.71
C ALA A 49 14.14 -13.74 11.54
N THR A 50 15.28 -13.97 10.90
CA THR A 50 16.64 -13.77 11.40
C THR A 50 17.41 -12.86 10.44
N SER A 51 18.54 -12.33 10.86
CA SER A 51 19.40 -11.50 10.00
C SER A 51 19.87 -12.23 8.74
N GLU A 52 19.99 -13.57 8.79
CA GLU A 52 20.46 -14.38 7.68
C GLU A 52 19.37 -14.65 6.63
N ASN A 53 18.10 -14.82 7.05
CA ASN A 53 17.01 -15.12 6.13
C ASN A 53 16.28 -13.87 5.58
N VAL A 54 16.48 -12.70 6.22
CA VAL A 54 15.82 -11.44 5.83
C VAL A 54 16.56 -10.71 4.70
N VAL A 55 17.62 -11.30 4.14
CA VAL A 55 18.48 -10.67 3.11
C VAL A 55 17.74 -10.26 1.83
N LEU A 56 16.63 -10.92 1.50
CA LEU A 56 15.79 -10.56 0.35
C LEU A 56 14.62 -9.63 0.70
N PHE A 57 14.37 -9.39 1.99
CA PHE A 57 13.28 -8.52 2.45
C PHE A 57 13.40 -7.07 1.95
N PRO A 58 14.61 -6.47 1.87
CA PRO A 58 14.80 -5.17 1.24
C PRO A 58 14.29 -5.08 -0.21
N SER A 59 14.31 -6.19 -0.96
CA SER A 59 13.73 -6.21 -2.31
C SER A 59 12.21 -6.01 -2.26
N ALA A 60 11.53 -6.71 -1.35
CA ALA A 60 10.09 -6.57 -1.17
C ALA A 60 9.70 -5.15 -0.73
N THR A 61 10.42 -4.57 0.22
CA THR A 61 10.15 -3.22 0.76
C THR A 61 10.60 -2.12 -0.18
N GLY A 62 11.62 -2.35 -1.00
CA GLY A 62 12.00 -1.44 -2.08
C GLY A 62 10.87 -1.26 -3.10
N ARG A 63 10.09 -2.32 -3.38
CA ARG A 63 8.87 -2.20 -4.18
C ARG A 63 7.84 -1.29 -3.52
N ASN A 64 7.66 -1.36 -2.20
CA ASN A 64 6.76 -0.45 -1.48
C ASN A 64 7.21 1.00 -1.62
N LEU A 65 8.51 1.28 -1.53
CA LEU A 65 9.04 2.63 -1.70
C LEU A 65 8.71 3.18 -3.10
N GLY A 66 8.99 2.40 -4.15
CA GLY A 66 8.66 2.78 -5.52
C GLY A 66 7.16 2.99 -5.74
N ALA A 67 6.33 2.08 -5.24
CA ALA A 67 4.88 2.19 -5.31
C ALA A 67 4.34 3.41 -4.56
N GLY A 68 4.88 3.71 -3.38
CA GLY A 68 4.45 4.87 -2.59
C GLY A 68 4.80 6.20 -3.26
N ILE A 69 5.99 6.30 -3.86
CA ILE A 69 6.37 7.46 -4.68
C ILE A 69 5.43 7.60 -5.88
N PHE A 70 5.13 6.49 -6.57
CA PHE A 70 4.22 6.51 -7.72
C PHE A 70 2.80 6.95 -7.34
N VAL A 71 2.28 6.48 -6.21
CA VAL A 71 0.98 6.92 -5.65
C VAL A 71 0.98 8.42 -5.39
N TRP A 72 2.04 8.95 -4.79
CA TRP A 72 2.16 10.40 -4.55
C TRP A 72 2.22 11.21 -5.84
N ILE A 73 3.00 10.76 -6.82
CA ILE A 73 3.09 11.42 -8.14
C ILE A 73 1.71 11.51 -8.78
N LEU A 74 0.98 10.39 -8.89
CA LEU A 74 -0.34 10.40 -9.53
C LEU A 74 -1.38 11.17 -8.73
N THR A 75 -1.29 11.17 -7.39
CA THR A 75 -2.16 12.00 -6.54
C THR A 75 -1.92 13.49 -6.81
N LEU A 76 -0.66 13.94 -6.88
CA LEU A 76 -0.31 15.34 -7.15
C LEU A 76 -0.62 15.79 -8.58
N LEU A 77 -0.51 14.89 -9.55
CA LEU A 77 -0.91 15.15 -10.93
C LEU A 77 -2.43 15.13 -11.13
N GLY A 78 -3.21 14.67 -10.14
CA GLY A 78 -4.66 14.51 -10.27
C GLY A 78 -5.07 13.34 -11.17
N GLU A 79 -4.15 12.42 -11.50
CA GLU A 79 -4.33 11.30 -12.41
C GLU A 79 -5.09 10.14 -11.73
N ARG A 80 -6.31 10.42 -11.24
CA ARG A 80 -7.10 9.50 -10.41
C ARG A 80 -7.43 8.18 -11.11
N LYS A 81 -7.66 8.22 -12.43
CA LYS A 81 -7.94 7.00 -13.20
C LYS A 81 -6.73 6.07 -13.24
N ALA A 82 -5.55 6.61 -13.57
CA ALA A 82 -4.31 5.83 -13.57
C ALA A 82 -3.97 5.33 -12.16
N LEU A 83 -4.19 6.16 -11.14
CA LEU A 83 -3.97 5.79 -9.75
C LEU A 83 -4.88 4.64 -9.32
N GLY A 84 -6.18 4.72 -9.64
CA GLY A 84 -7.12 3.66 -9.31
C GLY A 84 -6.80 2.33 -10.00
N ILE A 85 -6.39 2.37 -11.28
CA ILE A 85 -5.89 1.18 -12.00
C ILE A 85 -4.64 0.61 -11.31
N PHE A 86 -3.70 1.48 -10.94
CA PHE A 86 -2.50 1.08 -10.23
C PHE A 86 -2.82 0.41 -8.89
N LEU A 87 -3.73 0.98 -8.08
CA LEU A 87 -4.12 0.39 -6.79
C LEU A 87 -4.78 -0.99 -6.97
N LEU A 88 -5.61 -1.17 -8.01
CA LEU A 88 -6.16 -2.47 -8.36
C LEU A 88 -5.07 -3.48 -8.75
N CYS A 89 -4.07 -3.08 -9.53
CA CYS A 89 -2.94 -3.96 -9.83
C CYS A 89 -2.12 -4.27 -8.57
N TRP A 90 -1.95 -3.28 -7.69
CA TRP A 90 -1.17 -3.40 -6.46
C TRP A 90 -1.79 -4.36 -5.44
N THR A 91 -3.07 -4.74 -5.58
CA THR A 91 -3.68 -5.79 -4.75
C THR A 91 -2.91 -7.11 -4.83
N TRP A 92 -2.27 -7.40 -5.97
CA TRP A 92 -1.46 -8.60 -6.15
C TRP A 92 -0.25 -8.66 -5.22
N ALA A 93 0.32 -7.52 -4.82
CA ALA A 93 1.37 -7.50 -3.82
C ALA A 93 0.84 -8.04 -2.48
N GLY A 94 -0.33 -7.56 -2.03
CA GLY A 94 -0.98 -8.06 -0.82
C GLY A 94 -1.39 -9.53 -0.91
N ILE A 95 -1.87 -9.99 -2.08
CA ILE A 95 -2.21 -11.40 -2.31
C ILE A 95 -0.96 -12.29 -2.18
N ALA A 96 0.14 -11.88 -2.80
CA ALA A 96 1.41 -12.60 -2.72
C ALA A 96 1.93 -12.66 -1.27
N ASP A 97 1.91 -11.54 -0.56
CA ASP A 97 2.33 -11.48 0.85
C ASP A 97 1.44 -12.38 1.74
N THR A 98 0.12 -12.35 1.52
CA THR A 98 -0.82 -13.23 2.23
C THR A 98 -0.53 -14.71 1.96
N LYS A 99 -0.22 -15.06 0.70
CA LYS A 99 0.10 -16.43 0.30
C LYS A 99 1.38 -16.93 0.99
N ILE A 100 2.44 -16.12 1.01
CA ILE A 100 3.69 -16.42 1.72
C ILE A 100 3.41 -16.72 3.19
N LEU A 101 2.60 -15.88 3.83
CA LEU A 101 2.27 -16.04 5.26
C LEU A 101 1.33 -17.21 5.54
N TYR A 102 0.52 -17.61 4.57
CA TYR A 102 -0.33 -18.79 4.69
C TYR A 102 0.50 -20.08 4.58
N GLU A 103 1.53 -20.10 3.72
CA GLU A 103 2.41 -21.25 3.55
C GLU A 103 3.51 -21.35 4.63
N HIS A 104 3.86 -20.24 5.27
CA HIS A 104 4.88 -20.22 6.30
C HIS A 104 4.36 -20.86 7.61
N PRO A 105 5.06 -21.85 8.21
CA PRO A 105 4.60 -22.60 9.40
C PRO A 105 4.26 -21.73 10.61
N HIS A 106 4.91 -20.57 10.70
CA HIS A 106 4.69 -19.57 11.76
C HIS A 106 4.24 -18.21 11.21
N GLY A 107 3.67 -18.19 10.00
CA GLY A 107 3.19 -16.94 9.40
C GLY A 107 2.07 -16.33 10.22
N GLN A 108 2.14 -15.03 10.45
CA GLN A 108 1.17 -14.24 11.21
C GLN A 108 0.66 -13.07 10.37
N SER A 109 -0.25 -12.26 10.92
CA SER A 109 -0.68 -11.00 10.31
C SER A 109 -1.38 -11.11 8.95
N GLN A 110 -1.88 -12.28 8.55
CA GLN A 110 -2.62 -12.46 7.28
C GLN A 110 -3.82 -11.51 7.21
N GLY A 111 -4.51 -11.28 8.34
CA GLY A 111 -5.65 -10.36 8.42
C GLY A 111 -5.29 -8.90 8.08
N MET A 112 -4.08 -8.44 8.41
CA MET A 112 -3.62 -7.10 8.03
C MET A 112 -3.47 -6.98 6.51
N HIS A 113 -2.89 -8.00 5.87
CA HIS A 113 -2.73 -8.02 4.41
C HIS A 113 -4.06 -8.13 3.69
N ILE A 114 -4.97 -9.00 4.17
CA ILE A 114 -6.34 -9.13 3.65
C ILE A 114 -7.09 -7.79 3.75
N ARG A 115 -7.02 -7.11 4.90
CA ARG A 115 -7.61 -5.78 5.07
C ARG A 115 -7.05 -4.79 4.03
N ASN A 116 -5.73 -4.76 3.84
CA ASN A 116 -5.12 -3.86 2.87
C ASN A 116 -5.55 -4.19 1.43
N ILE A 117 -5.70 -5.47 1.06
CA ILE A 117 -6.27 -5.89 -0.23
C ILE A 117 -7.66 -5.31 -0.43
N PHE A 118 -8.55 -5.43 0.56
CA PHE A 118 -9.91 -4.87 0.47
C PHE A 118 -9.92 -3.34 0.34
N ILE A 119 -9.04 -2.64 1.08
CA ILE A 119 -8.90 -1.18 0.94
C ILE A 119 -8.56 -0.83 -0.51
N LEU A 120 -7.61 -1.53 -1.13
CA LEU A 120 -7.20 -1.28 -2.52
C LEU A 120 -8.29 -1.65 -3.53
N LEU A 121 -8.98 -2.79 -3.33
CA LEU A 121 -10.08 -3.24 -4.18
C LEU A 121 -11.30 -2.31 -4.14
N VAL A 122 -11.52 -1.60 -3.03
CA VAL A 122 -12.59 -0.62 -2.91
C VAL A 122 -12.14 0.75 -3.41
N LEU A 123 -10.96 1.22 -3.00
CA LEU A 123 -10.48 2.56 -3.34
C LEU A 123 -10.14 2.70 -4.83
N GLY A 124 -9.62 1.66 -5.47
CA GLY A 124 -9.27 1.67 -6.88
C GLY A 124 -10.47 2.01 -7.79
N PRO A 125 -11.60 1.28 -7.73
CA PRO A 125 -12.80 1.59 -8.48
C PRO A 125 -13.38 2.96 -8.15
N LEU A 126 -13.38 3.37 -6.88
CA LEU A 126 -13.86 4.70 -6.46
C LEU A 126 -13.05 5.83 -7.11
N LEU A 127 -11.73 5.68 -7.19
CA LEU A 127 -10.85 6.63 -7.89
C LEU A 127 -11.12 6.67 -9.39
N ILE A 128 -11.26 5.50 -10.03
CA ILE A 128 -11.57 5.40 -11.46
C ILE A 128 -12.91 6.09 -11.78
N GLN A 129 -13.94 5.86 -10.95
CA GLN A 129 -15.26 6.47 -11.14
C GLN A 129 -15.26 7.98 -10.86
N SER A 130 -14.41 8.43 -9.93
CA SER A 130 -14.26 9.86 -9.59
C SER A 130 -13.46 10.65 -10.63
N ALA A 131 -12.79 9.97 -11.55
CA ALA A 131 -12.07 10.59 -12.66
C ALA A 131 -13.09 10.98 -13.76
N THR A 132 -13.82 12.06 -13.53
CA THR A 132 -14.61 12.71 -14.60
C THR A 132 -13.67 13.35 -15.65
N PRO A 133 -14.03 13.32 -16.94
CA PRO A 133 -13.32 14.06 -17.99
C PRO A 133 -13.36 15.58 -17.77
#